data_AF-A0A945F6X9-F1
#
_entry.id   AF-A0A945F6X9-F1
#
_cell.length_a   1.000
_cell.length_b   1.000
_cell.length_c   1.000
_cell.angle_alpha   90.00
_cell.angle_beta   90.00
_cell.angle_gamma   90.00
#
_symmetry.space_group_name_H-M   'P 1'
#
loop_
_entity.id
_entity.type
_entity.pdbx_description
1 polymer ?
#
loop_
_entity_poly.entity_id
_entity_poly.type
_entity_poly.pdbx_seq_one_letter_code
_entity_poly.pdbx_strand_id
1 'polypeptide(L)'
;MKNFTLNKVLTIPLIAYSFWLIFAYKYHFIDGANLIFHEAGHVIFMALGKTMSFLGGTLTQILIPLIFGIYFLRKKKLFEMCVMGVWLGENFLDTVDYVADAQKQALPLLGGPASTHDWNWILTKFNVLTHAETIGTGFYILGASIVAISATYAIRISFFTKED
;
A
#
# COMPACT_ATOMS: atom_id res chain seq x y z
N MET A 1 -13.74 -1.75 28.73
CA MET A 1 -14.66 -2.89 28.48
C MET A 1 -15.11 -3.13 27.02
N LYS A 2 -16.00 -2.34 26.35
CA LYS A 2 -16.55 -2.73 25.02
C LYS A 2 -15.52 -2.79 23.86
N ASN A 3 -14.51 -1.92 23.84
CA ASN A 3 -13.54 -1.84 22.74
C ASN A 3 -12.45 -2.92 22.79
N PHE A 4 -12.11 -3.42 23.98
CA PHE A 4 -10.99 -4.35 24.15
C PHE A 4 -11.30 -5.75 23.60
N THR A 5 -12.50 -6.27 23.91
CA THR A 5 -12.96 -7.56 23.36
C THR A 5 -13.08 -7.49 21.83
N LEU A 6 -13.55 -6.36 21.30
CA LEU A 6 -13.66 -6.15 19.86
C LEU A 6 -12.29 -6.15 19.18
N ASN A 7 -11.32 -5.38 19.71
CA ASN A 7 -9.97 -5.31 19.13
C ASN A 7 -9.29 -6.68 19.11
N LYS A 8 -9.43 -7.50 20.16
CA LYS A 8 -8.92 -8.87 20.17
C LYS A 8 -9.50 -9.73 19.05
N VAL A 9 -10.82 -9.69 18.89
CA VAL A 9 -11.52 -10.44 17.83
C VAL A 9 -11.06 -9.98 16.45
N LEU A 10 -10.89 -8.67 16.24
CA LEU A 10 -10.44 -8.11 14.96
C LEU A 10 -8.94 -8.32 14.69
N THR A 11 -8.12 -8.49 15.72
CA THR A 11 -6.68 -8.68 15.56
C THR A 11 -6.37 -10.05 14.96
N ILE A 12 -7.11 -11.09 15.29
CA ILE A 12 -6.88 -12.45 14.77
C ILE A 12 -6.93 -12.50 13.23
N PRO A 13 -8.01 -12.05 12.56
CA PRO A 13 -8.03 -12.01 11.09
C PRO A 13 -7.02 -11.02 10.52
N LEU A 14 -6.71 -9.91 11.22
CA LEU A 14 -5.67 -8.97 10.79
C LEU A 14 -4.29 -9.63 10.73
N ILE A 15 -3.95 -10.50 11.68
CA ILE A 15 -2.69 -11.27 11.67
C ILE A 15 -2.67 -12.21 10.47
N ALA A 16 -3.74 -12.99 10.27
CA ALA A 16 -3.82 -13.94 9.16
C ALA A 16 -3.70 -13.22 7.81
N TYR A 17 -4.37 -12.08 7.66
CA TYR A 17 -4.27 -11.23 6.48
C TYR A 17 -2.86 -10.65 6.30
N SER A 18 -2.25 -10.13 7.37
CA SER A 18 -0.89 -9.58 7.34
C SER A 18 0.16 -10.63 6.94
N PHE A 19 0.00 -11.87 7.43
CA PHE A 19 0.86 -12.97 7.04
C PHE A 19 0.67 -13.33 5.56
N TRP A 20 -0.58 -13.42 5.10
CA TRP A 20 -0.88 -13.68 3.69
C TRP A 20 -0.34 -12.59 2.77
N LEU A 21 -0.46 -11.31 3.16
CA LEU A 21 0.11 -10.18 2.44
C LEU A 21 1.62 -10.29 2.28
N ILE A 22 2.36 -10.71 3.30
CA ILE A 22 3.82 -10.78 3.20
C ILE A 22 4.27 -11.98 2.36
N PHE A 23 3.65 -13.15 2.51
CA PHE A 23 4.21 -14.40 1.98
C PHE A 23 3.48 -14.98 0.78
N ALA A 24 2.26 -14.52 0.50
CA ALA A 24 1.37 -15.12 -0.50
C ALA A 24 0.51 -14.07 -1.22
N TYR A 25 0.99 -12.82 -1.27
CA TYR A 25 0.30 -11.71 -1.91
C TYR A 25 -0.15 -12.09 -3.32
N LYS A 26 -1.40 -11.75 -3.62
CA LYS A 26 -2.00 -11.78 -4.95
C LYS A 26 -3.02 -10.67 -5.04
N TYR A 27 -3.24 -10.16 -6.24
CA TYR A 27 -4.29 -9.19 -6.49
C TYR A 27 -5.65 -9.67 -5.93
N HIS A 28 -6.31 -8.81 -5.18
CA HIS A 28 -7.55 -9.06 -4.45
C HIS A 28 -8.37 -7.77 -4.32
N PHE A 29 -9.48 -7.82 -3.58
CA PHE A 29 -10.48 -6.76 -3.60
C PHE A 29 -9.99 -5.39 -3.09
N ILE A 30 -8.98 -5.34 -2.21
CA ILE A 30 -8.42 -4.08 -1.70
C ILE A 30 -7.64 -3.34 -2.79
N ASP A 31 -6.95 -4.08 -3.66
CA ASP A 31 -6.22 -3.53 -4.80
C ASP A 31 -7.15 -2.83 -5.79
N GLY A 32 -8.43 -3.23 -5.86
CA GLY A 32 -9.45 -2.50 -6.62
C GLY A 32 -9.70 -1.10 -6.06
N ALA A 33 -9.67 -0.93 -4.74
CA ALA A 33 -9.76 0.38 -4.11
C ALA A 33 -8.46 1.18 -4.30
N ASN A 34 -7.29 0.54 -4.16
CA ASN A 34 -5.99 1.17 -4.42
C ASN A 34 -5.94 1.72 -5.85
N LEU A 35 -6.38 0.93 -6.84
CA LEU A 35 -6.43 1.32 -8.24
C LEU A 35 -7.31 2.56 -8.47
N ILE A 36 -8.47 2.68 -7.81
CA ILE A 36 -9.31 3.88 -7.92
C ILE A 36 -8.53 5.13 -7.46
N PHE A 37 -7.80 5.02 -6.34
CA PHE A 37 -6.99 6.12 -5.84
C PHE A 37 -5.77 6.39 -6.72
N HIS A 38 -5.19 5.35 -7.32
CA HIS A 38 -4.10 5.47 -8.31
C HIS A 38 -4.56 6.28 -9.52
N GLU A 39 -5.67 5.92 -10.15
CA GLU A 39 -6.18 6.65 -11.31
C GLU A 39 -6.57 8.10 -10.97
N ALA A 40 -7.18 8.31 -9.80
CA ALA A 40 -7.46 9.66 -9.31
C ALA A 40 -6.18 10.49 -9.16
N GLY A 41 -5.08 9.85 -8.75
CA GLY A 41 -3.78 10.48 -8.59
C GLY A 41 -3.22 11.06 -9.89
N HIS A 42 -3.38 10.37 -11.02
CA HIS A 42 -2.96 10.91 -12.32
C HIS A 42 -3.62 12.26 -12.63
N VAL A 43 -4.90 12.39 -12.29
CA VAL A 43 -5.69 13.62 -12.48
C VAL A 43 -5.30 14.69 -11.46
N ILE A 44 -5.23 14.33 -10.17
CA ILE A 44 -4.88 15.27 -9.09
C ILE A 44 -3.53 15.93 -9.35
N PHE A 45 -2.55 15.16 -9.82
CA PHE A 45 -1.18 15.64 -10.02
C PHE A 45 -0.90 16.11 -11.46
N MET A 46 -1.90 16.09 -12.36
CA MET A 46 -1.74 16.48 -13.77
C MET A 46 -1.20 17.91 -13.93
N ALA A 47 -1.69 18.84 -13.10
CA ALA A 47 -1.30 20.24 -13.13
C ALA A 47 0.18 20.47 -12.76
N LEU A 48 0.83 19.50 -12.09
CA LEU A 48 2.24 19.57 -11.72
C LEU A 48 3.17 19.00 -12.81
N GLY A 49 2.63 18.68 -13.98
CA GLY A 49 3.35 18.21 -15.15
C GLY A 49 3.41 16.68 -15.26
N LYS A 50 3.88 16.20 -16.43
CA LYS A 50 3.77 14.79 -16.83
C LYS A 50 4.43 13.80 -15.86
N THR A 51 5.61 14.14 -15.31
CA THR A 51 6.28 13.28 -14.32
C THR A 51 5.46 13.15 -13.05
N MET A 52 4.92 14.27 -12.55
CA MET A 52 4.08 14.24 -11.36
C MET A 52 2.74 13.56 -11.60
N SER A 53 2.16 13.67 -12.80
CA SER A 53 0.95 12.92 -13.16
C SER A 53 1.21 11.41 -13.07
N PHE A 54 2.27 10.89 -13.67
CA PHE A 54 2.60 9.46 -13.59
C PHE A 54 2.94 8.98 -12.18
N LEU A 55 3.75 9.74 -11.43
CA LEU A 55 4.03 9.43 -10.02
C LEU A 55 2.77 9.56 -9.15
N GLY A 56 1.86 10.45 -9.55
CA GLY A 56 0.65 10.81 -8.83
C GLY A 56 -0.24 9.62 -8.52
N GLY A 57 -0.26 8.61 -9.39
CA GLY A 57 -1.04 7.40 -9.13
C GLY A 57 -0.56 6.65 -7.90
N THR A 58 0.67 6.13 -7.94
CA THR A 58 1.24 5.41 -6.79
C THR A 58 1.35 6.30 -5.54
N LEU A 59 1.61 7.60 -5.71
CA LEU A 59 1.62 8.53 -4.58
C LEU A 59 0.25 8.63 -3.91
N THR A 60 -0.83 8.74 -4.68
CA THR A 60 -2.17 8.94 -4.10
C THR A 60 -2.64 7.69 -3.37
N GLN A 61 -2.47 6.50 -3.97
CA GLN A 61 -2.85 5.25 -3.30
C GLN A 61 -2.11 5.06 -1.96
N ILE A 62 -0.83 5.45 -1.86
CA ILE A 62 -0.04 5.43 -0.61
C ILE A 62 -0.49 6.52 0.38
N LEU A 63 -0.81 7.72 -0.11
CA LEU A 63 -1.18 8.86 0.74
C LEU A 63 -2.50 8.65 1.47
N ILE A 64 -3.47 7.96 0.86
CA ILE A 64 -4.79 7.71 1.47
C ILE A 64 -4.70 6.98 2.82
N PRO A 65 -4.14 5.75 2.92
CA PRO A 65 -4.00 5.05 4.19
C PRO A 65 -3.09 5.83 5.15
N LEU A 66 -2.07 6.54 4.66
CA LEU A 66 -1.21 7.37 5.50
C LEU A 66 -1.98 8.51 6.19
N ILE A 67 -2.81 9.24 5.46
CA ILE A 67 -3.64 10.34 5.99
C ILE A 67 -4.61 9.81 7.04
N PHE A 68 -5.29 8.69 6.78
CA PHE A 68 -6.18 8.06 7.74
C PHE A 68 -5.43 7.52 8.97
N GLY A 69 -4.25 6.95 8.79
CA GLY A 69 -3.37 6.50 9.88
C GLY A 69 -2.98 7.66 10.80
N ILE A 70 -2.55 8.79 10.25
CA ILE A 70 -2.24 10.02 11.00
C ILE A 70 -3.50 10.54 11.71
N TYR A 71 -4.65 10.53 11.05
CA TYR A 71 -5.91 10.94 11.67
C TYR A 71 -6.23 10.08 12.91
N PHE A 72 -6.17 8.75 12.81
CA PHE A 72 -6.43 7.86 13.95
C PHE A 72 -5.39 7.99 15.06
N LEU A 73 -4.11 8.18 14.72
CA LEU A 73 -3.07 8.49 15.69
C LEU A 73 -3.41 9.75 16.50
N ARG A 74 -3.81 10.84 15.82
CA ARG A 74 -4.20 12.10 16.48
C ARG A 74 -5.44 11.95 17.36
N LYS A 75 -6.32 11.00 17.04
CA LYS A 75 -7.49 10.64 17.85
C LYS A 75 -7.18 9.62 18.94
N LYS A 76 -5.91 9.23 19.13
CA LYS A 76 -5.46 8.19 20.09
C LYS A 76 -6.14 6.83 19.85
N LYS A 77 -6.57 6.58 18.61
CA LYS A 77 -7.19 5.33 18.14
C LYS A 77 -6.11 4.42 17.55
N LEU A 78 -5.32 3.83 18.44
CA LEU A 78 -4.07 3.16 18.04
C LEU A 78 -4.31 1.86 17.26
N PHE A 79 -5.39 1.13 17.55
CA PHE A 79 -5.72 -0.09 16.82
C PHE A 79 -6.11 0.24 15.37
N GLU A 80 -6.99 1.22 15.16
CA GLU A 80 -7.39 1.67 13.84
C GLU A 80 -6.20 2.24 13.04
N MET A 81 -5.27 2.92 13.71
CA MET A 81 -4.01 3.34 13.09
C MET A 81 -3.17 2.14 12.62
N CYS A 82 -3.12 1.04 13.37
CA CYS A 82 -2.44 -0.19 12.92
C CYS A 82 -3.12 -0.80 11.70
N VAL A 83 -4.45 -0.79 11.63
CA VAL A 83 -5.20 -1.26 10.44
C VAL A 83 -4.83 -0.41 9.22
N MET A 84 -4.75 0.91 9.36
CA MET A 84 -4.27 1.78 8.29
C MET A 84 -2.80 1.55 7.93
N GLY A 85 -1.96 1.19 8.91
CA GLY A 85 -0.59 0.77 8.68
C GLY A 85 -0.49 -0.51 7.83
N VAL A 86 -1.35 -1.51 8.11
CA VAL A 86 -1.43 -2.72 7.27
C VAL A 86 -1.86 -2.37 5.83
N TRP A 87 -2.88 -1.51 5.66
CA TRP A 87 -3.30 -1.07 4.33
C TRP A 87 -2.23 -0.23 3.61
N LEU A 88 -1.47 0.60 4.33
CA LEU A 88 -0.33 1.33 3.79
C LEU A 88 0.75 0.36 3.27
N GLY A 89 1.12 -0.64 4.07
CA GLY A 89 2.10 -1.64 3.65
C GLY A 89 1.61 -2.49 2.47
N GLU A 90 0.32 -2.80 2.45
CA GLU A 90 -0.32 -3.48 1.33
C GLU A 90 -0.25 -2.70 0.01
N ASN A 91 -0.43 -1.37 0.04
CA ASN A 91 -0.23 -0.52 -1.15
C ASN A 91 1.19 -0.62 -1.73
N PHE A 92 2.21 -0.76 -0.87
CA PHE A 92 3.58 -1.00 -1.34
C PHE A 92 3.73 -2.39 -1.95
N LEU A 93 3.08 -3.41 -1.39
CA LEU A 93 3.11 -4.79 -1.89
C LEU A 93 2.40 -4.92 -3.24
N ASP A 94 1.25 -4.28 -3.42
CA ASP A 94 0.52 -4.16 -4.70
C ASP A 94 1.41 -3.53 -5.79
N THR A 95 2.20 -2.53 -5.41
CA THR A 95 3.10 -1.83 -6.33
C THR A 95 4.30 -2.69 -6.76
N VAL A 96 4.65 -3.78 -6.06
CA VAL A 96 5.84 -4.60 -6.35
C VAL A 96 5.78 -5.17 -7.76
N ASP A 97 4.70 -5.88 -8.08
CA ASP A 97 4.52 -6.53 -9.38
C ASP A 97 4.40 -5.47 -10.48
N TYR A 98 3.75 -4.34 -10.19
CA TYR A 98 3.61 -3.25 -11.15
C TYR A 98 4.96 -2.60 -11.53
N VAL A 99 5.82 -2.35 -10.54
CA VAL A 99 7.17 -1.82 -10.79
C VAL A 99 8.04 -2.86 -11.48
N ALA A 100 8.01 -4.13 -11.01
CA ALA A 100 8.83 -5.20 -11.56
C ALA A 100 8.45 -5.52 -13.03
N ASP A 101 7.18 -5.35 -13.38
CA ASP A 101 6.67 -5.50 -14.75
C ASP A 101 7.08 -4.35 -15.68
N ALA A 102 7.69 -3.26 -15.18
CA ALA A 102 7.97 -2.07 -15.99
C ALA A 102 8.72 -2.34 -17.31
N GLN A 103 9.59 -3.36 -17.37
CA GLN A 103 10.25 -3.75 -18.62
C GLN A 103 9.37 -4.61 -19.55
N LYS A 104 8.58 -5.52 -18.97
CA LYS A 104 7.82 -6.53 -19.71
C LYS A 104 6.47 -5.99 -20.18
N GLN A 105 5.88 -5.06 -19.42
CA GLN A 105 4.56 -4.47 -19.70
C GLN A 105 3.50 -5.55 -19.94
N ALA A 106 3.56 -6.65 -19.19
CA ALA A 106 2.67 -7.79 -19.35
C ALA A 106 1.37 -7.63 -18.54
N LEU A 107 1.36 -6.75 -17.52
CA LEU A 107 0.17 -6.50 -16.72
C LEU A 107 -0.89 -5.75 -17.54
N PRO A 108 -2.16 -6.18 -17.51
CA PRO A 108 -3.23 -5.42 -18.16
C PRO A 108 -3.47 -4.11 -17.41
N LEU A 109 -3.48 -3.00 -18.15
CA LEU A 109 -3.78 -1.68 -17.58
C LEU A 109 -5.26 -1.32 -17.67
N LEU A 110 -5.70 -0.48 -16.74
CA LEU A 110 -6.96 0.23 -16.89
C LEU A 110 -6.85 1.17 -18.11
N GLY A 111 -7.89 1.19 -18.96
CA GLY A 111 -7.87 1.88 -20.25
C GLY A 111 -7.33 1.05 -21.43
N GLY A 112 -6.80 -0.16 -21.17
CA GLY A 112 -6.47 -1.14 -22.20
C GLY A 112 -5.06 -1.00 -22.81
N PRO A 113 -4.76 -1.72 -23.91
CA PRO A 113 -3.40 -1.84 -24.46
C PRO A 113 -2.76 -0.54 -24.97
N ALA A 114 -3.57 0.52 -25.16
CA ALA A 114 -3.07 1.83 -25.57
C ALA A 114 -2.62 2.70 -24.39
N SER A 115 -2.92 2.30 -23.15
CA SER A 115 -2.48 2.99 -21.94
C SER A 115 -0.96 2.91 -21.78
N THR A 116 -0.37 3.94 -21.20
CA THR A 116 1.07 3.96 -20.88
C THR A 116 1.30 3.35 -19.51
N HIS A 117 2.26 2.44 -19.37
CA HIS A 117 2.70 1.94 -18.06
C HIS A 117 3.51 3.01 -17.33
N ASP A 118 3.05 3.48 -16.17
CA ASP A 118 3.65 4.60 -15.45
C ASP A 118 5.10 4.32 -15.08
N TRP A 119 5.36 3.14 -14.49
CA TRP A 119 6.70 2.76 -14.06
C TRP A 119 7.64 2.51 -15.22
N ASN A 120 7.16 2.02 -16.37
CA ASN A 120 7.98 1.99 -17.58
C ASN A 120 8.41 3.41 -17.98
N TRP A 121 7.45 4.34 -18.04
CA TRP A 121 7.71 5.72 -18.46
C TRP A 121 8.66 6.43 -17.49
N ILE A 122 8.40 6.32 -16.18
CA ILE A 122 9.21 6.93 -15.12
C ILE A 122 10.63 6.39 -15.17
N LEU A 123 10.81 5.07 -15.12
CA LEU A 123 12.14 4.47 -15.05
C LEU A 123 12.93 4.67 -16.35
N THR A 124 12.27 4.69 -17.51
CA THR A 124 12.89 5.06 -18.79
C THR A 124 13.40 6.49 -18.76
N LYS A 125 12.56 7.44 -18.30
CA LYS A 125 12.94 8.86 -18.22
C LYS A 125 14.18 9.10 -17.37
N PHE A 126 14.34 8.35 -16.28
CA PHE A 126 15.49 8.45 -15.37
C PHE A 126 16.64 7.49 -15.70
N ASN A 127 16.57 6.78 -16.84
CA ASN A 127 17.58 5.82 -17.30
C ASN A 127 17.90 4.70 -16.28
N VAL A 128 16.87 4.22 -15.58
CA VAL A 128 16.97 3.16 -14.56
C VAL A 128 16.01 2.00 -14.80
N LEU A 129 15.42 1.90 -16.00
CA LEU A 129 14.47 0.84 -16.36
C LEU A 129 15.01 -0.57 -16.12
N THR A 130 16.31 -0.80 -16.33
CA THR A 130 16.98 -2.08 -16.08
C THR A 130 16.96 -2.52 -14.60
N HIS A 131 16.69 -1.59 -13.68
CA HIS A 131 16.65 -1.84 -12.23
C HIS A 131 15.23 -2.07 -11.70
N ALA A 132 14.23 -2.19 -12.58
CA ALA A 132 12.81 -2.36 -12.22
C ALA A 132 12.57 -3.43 -11.14
N GLU A 133 13.11 -4.65 -11.32
CA GLU A 133 12.95 -5.75 -10.34
C GLU A 133 13.61 -5.43 -8.99
N THR A 134 14.78 -4.77 -9.00
CA THR A 134 15.47 -4.34 -7.77
C THR A 134 14.67 -3.26 -7.03
N ILE A 135 14.07 -2.32 -7.76
CA ILE A 135 13.20 -1.29 -7.19
C ILE A 135 11.94 -1.96 -6.61
N GLY A 136 11.33 -2.89 -7.34
CA GLY A 136 10.20 -3.70 -6.84
C GLY A 136 10.55 -4.45 -5.56
N THR A 137 11.76 -5.00 -5.46
CA THR A 137 12.26 -5.63 -4.20
C THR A 137 12.32 -4.61 -3.06
N GLY A 138 12.72 -3.37 -3.33
CA GLY A 138 12.69 -2.28 -2.35
C GLY A 138 11.28 -1.96 -1.85
N PHE A 139 10.30 -1.92 -2.77
CA PHE A 139 8.88 -1.80 -2.43
C PHE A 139 8.40 -2.95 -1.55
N TYR A 140 8.79 -4.19 -1.89
CA TYR A 140 8.43 -5.37 -1.10
C TYR A 140 8.98 -5.28 0.33
N ILE A 141 10.27 -4.99 0.48
CA ILE A 141 10.92 -4.90 1.80
C ILE A 141 10.24 -3.82 2.65
N LEU A 142 9.97 -2.65 2.07
CA LEU A 142 9.30 -1.57 2.76
C LEU A 142 7.87 -1.94 3.16
N GLY A 143 7.07 -2.44 2.22
CA GLY A 143 5.68 -2.86 2.45
C GLY A 143 5.57 -3.95 3.51
N ALA A 144 6.36 -5.02 3.36
CA ALA A 144 6.40 -6.13 4.31
C ALA A 144 6.82 -5.67 5.72
N SER A 145 7.78 -4.75 5.82
CA SER A 145 8.21 -4.17 7.10
C SER A 145 7.08 -3.38 7.76
N ILE A 146 6.38 -2.53 6.99
CA ILE A 146 5.24 -1.74 7.49
C ILE A 146 4.12 -2.67 7.97
N VAL A 147 3.76 -3.70 7.20
CA VAL A 147 2.74 -4.69 7.58
C VAL A 147 3.16 -5.41 8.88
N ALA A 148 4.38 -5.92 8.95
CA ALA A 148 4.87 -6.66 10.11
C ALA A 148 4.89 -5.80 11.39
N ILE A 149 5.37 -4.55 11.30
CA ILE A 149 5.40 -3.61 12.42
C ILE A 149 3.96 -3.30 12.87
N SER A 150 3.07 -3.00 11.94
CA SER A 150 1.68 -2.64 12.24
C SER A 150 0.90 -3.79 12.87
N ALA A 151 1.05 -5.01 12.34
CA ALA A 151 0.44 -6.21 12.90
C ALA A 151 0.98 -6.52 14.30
N THR A 152 2.29 -6.43 14.50
CA THR A 152 2.92 -6.62 15.82
C THR A 152 2.41 -5.59 16.84
N TYR A 153 2.26 -4.34 16.42
CA TYR A 153 1.75 -3.30 17.30
C TYR A 153 0.26 -3.48 17.62
N ALA A 154 -0.55 -3.94 16.66
CA ALA A 154 -1.94 -4.32 16.88
C ALA A 154 -2.06 -5.46 17.91
N ILE A 155 -1.22 -6.49 17.83
CA ILE A 155 -1.15 -7.58 18.83
C ILE A 155 -0.86 -7.01 20.22
N ARG A 156 0.15 -6.14 20.33
CA ARG A 156 0.52 -5.51 21.60
C ARG A 156 -0.65 -4.75 22.22
N ILE A 157 -1.34 -3.93 21.42
CA ILE A 157 -2.47 -3.13 21.87
C ILE A 157 -3.62 -4.03 22.35
N SER A 158 -3.96 -5.04 21.57
CA SER A 158 -5.13 -5.87 21.82
C SER A 158 -4.95 -6.89 22.95
N PHE A 159 -3.74 -7.40 23.18
CA PHE A 159 -3.53 -8.51 24.13
C PHE A 159 -2.73 -8.13 25.38
N PHE A 160 -1.88 -7.11 25.31
CA PHE A 160 -0.88 -6.86 26.35
C PHE A 160 -0.98 -5.49 27.03
N THR A 161 -1.85 -4.61 26.53
CA THR A 161 -2.06 -3.29 27.14
C THR A 161 -3.15 -3.41 28.21
N LYS A 162 -2.81 -3.11 29.48
CA LYS A 162 -3.77 -3.12 30.59
C LYS A 162 -4.72 -1.93 30.46
N GLU A 163 -6.00 -2.12 30.79
CA GLU A 163 -6.91 -1.00 31.05
C GLU A 163 -6.46 -0.36 32.38
N ASP A 164 -6.17 0.95 32.37
CA ASP A 164 -6.08 1.76 33.59
C ASP A 164 -7.48 2.00 34.18
#